data_AF-A0A4U5W423-F1
#
_entry.id   AF-A0A4U5W423-F1
#
_cell.length_a   1.000
_cell.length_b   1.000
_cell.length_c   1.000
_cell.angle_alpha   90.00
_cell.angle_beta   90.00
_cell.angle_gamma   90.00
#
_symmetry.space_group_name_H-M   'P 1'
#
loop_
_entity.id
_entity.type
_entity.pdbx_description
1 polymer ?
#
loop_
_entity_poly.entity_id
_entity_poly.type
_entity_poly.pdbx_seq_one_letter_code
_entity_poly.pdbx_strand_id
1 'polypeptide(L)'
;MNEVNSSTECVGCGLSAASINAPLPVHPKASAECFALYTHLLARSYQDPAYQHVHQLIVDAYNTQHPEGTDNRTIQGVGVCLMTLCLFLENGVDPREGPRLHKAMTQNPVFTWLKPPRLHGLMTVADIVTATDPREHERLLWEWGRQVWQAWAPHHHEIRQWITRGGYRT
;
A
#
# COMPACT_ATOMS: atom_id res chain seq x y z
N MET A 1 24.59 10.76 30.20
CA MET A 1 24.09 11.48 29.00
C MET A 1 22.77 10.84 28.66
N ASN A 2 21.66 11.57 28.78
CA ASN A 2 20.34 11.06 28.42
C ASN A 2 20.25 11.06 26.89
N GLU A 3 20.18 9.88 26.27
CA GLU A 3 19.76 9.76 24.88
C GLU A 3 18.31 10.25 24.80
N VAL A 4 18.12 11.41 24.17
CA VAL A 4 16.80 11.83 23.75
C VAL A 4 16.43 10.89 22.60
N ASN A 5 15.61 9.86 22.89
CA ASN A 5 14.97 9.07 21.86
C ASN A 5 14.05 10.00 21.07
N SER A 6 14.56 10.61 19.99
CA SER A 6 13.73 11.39 19.08
C SER A 6 12.80 10.43 18.33
N SER A 7 11.49 10.68 18.41
CA SER A 7 10.49 9.96 17.61
C SER A 7 10.20 10.74 16.33
N THR A 8 10.06 10.04 15.21
CA THR A 8 9.57 10.60 13.94
C THR A 8 8.12 10.21 13.73
N GLU A 9 7.36 11.07 13.02
CA GLU A 9 6.01 10.76 12.56
C GLU A 9 5.98 10.75 11.03
N CYS A 10 5.42 9.69 10.45
CA CYS A 10 5.29 9.55 9.00
C CYS A 10 4.19 10.46 8.47
N VAL A 11 4.54 11.37 7.56
CA VAL A 11 3.61 12.35 6.95
C VAL A 11 2.47 11.70 6.14
N GLY A 12 2.66 10.48 5.65
CA GLY A 12 1.65 9.77 4.86
C GLY A 12 0.61 9.06 5.72
N CYS A 13 1.06 8.24 6.67
CA CYS A 13 0.20 7.33 7.43
C CYS A 13 0.09 7.65 8.93
N GLY A 14 0.90 8.56 9.47
CA GLY A 14 0.93 8.89 10.90
C GLY A 14 1.67 7.88 11.79
N LEU A 15 2.41 6.93 11.20
CA LEU A 15 3.26 6.00 11.95
C LEU A 15 4.26 6.78 12.81
N SER A 16 4.29 6.50 14.11
CA SER A 16 5.30 7.01 15.04
C SER A 16 6.34 5.95 15.33
N ALA A 17 7.62 6.28 15.15
CA ALA A 17 8.74 5.36 15.39
C ALA A 17 9.96 6.08 15.97
N ALA A 18 10.84 5.33 16.62
CA ALA A 18 12.13 5.86 17.04
C ALA A 18 12.98 6.22 15.81
N SER A 19 13.61 7.40 15.83
CA SER A 19 14.47 7.87 14.76
C SER A 19 15.62 6.90 14.52
N ILE A 20 15.81 6.49 13.26
CA ILE A 20 16.95 5.66 12.86
C ILE A 20 18.09 6.49 12.26
N ASN A 21 17.97 7.83 12.23
CA ASN A 21 18.94 8.76 11.63
C ASN A 21 19.39 8.34 10.20
N ALA A 22 18.47 7.74 9.44
CA ALA A 22 18.73 7.31 8.06
C ALA A 22 18.42 8.43 7.04
N PRO A 23 19.01 8.39 5.84
CA PRO A 23 18.62 9.29 4.75
C PRO A 23 17.12 9.19 4.44
N LEU A 24 16.52 10.31 4.04
CA LEU A 24 15.13 10.30 3.58
C LEU A 24 14.99 9.37 2.37
N PRO A 25 13.94 8.54 2.34
CA PRO A 25 13.74 7.60 1.26
C PRO A 25 13.32 8.32 -0.03
N VAL A 26 13.44 7.63 -1.17
CA VAL A 26 12.89 8.07 -2.47
C VAL A 26 11.36 8.19 -2.43
N HIS A 27 10.71 7.67 -1.39
CA HIS A 27 9.27 7.72 -1.17
C HIS A 27 8.88 8.97 -0.32
N PRO A 28 8.55 10.13 -0.92
CA PRO A 28 8.60 11.45 -0.27
C PRO A 28 7.46 11.71 0.73
N LYS A 29 6.41 10.88 0.72
CA LYS A 29 5.34 10.88 1.72
C LYS A 29 5.56 9.89 2.86
N ALA A 30 6.69 9.20 2.92
CA ALA A 30 7.04 8.29 4.01
C ALA A 30 8.21 8.83 4.83
N SER A 31 8.18 8.65 6.16
CA SER A 31 9.39 8.78 6.97
C SER A 31 10.39 7.66 6.64
N ALA A 32 11.67 7.86 6.96
CA ALA A 32 12.69 6.84 6.75
C ALA A 32 12.37 5.56 7.54
N GLU A 33 11.84 5.69 8.76
CA GLU A 33 11.43 4.59 9.63
C GLU A 33 10.27 3.80 9.01
N CYS A 34 9.24 4.49 8.52
CA CYS A 34 8.10 3.85 7.84
C CYS A 34 8.57 3.06 6.60
N PHE A 35 9.43 3.68 5.78
CA PHE A 35 9.96 3.03 4.59
C PHE A 35 10.89 1.85 4.90
N ALA A 36 11.68 1.93 5.98
CA ALA A 36 12.52 0.83 6.44
C ALA A 36 11.67 -0.39 6.83
N LEU A 37 10.57 -0.20 7.55
CA LEU A 37 9.64 -1.29 7.87
C LEU A 37 8.96 -1.88 6.63
N TYR A 38 8.60 -1.04 5.66
CA TYR A 38 8.03 -1.50 4.39
C TYR A 38 9.01 -2.35 3.59
N THR A 39 10.23 -1.88 3.43
CA THR A 39 11.28 -2.64 2.73
C THR A 39 11.65 -3.93 3.45
N HIS A 40 11.57 -3.97 4.79
CA HIS A 40 11.69 -5.21 5.56
C HIS A 40 10.59 -6.23 5.20
N LEU A 41 9.32 -5.81 5.14
CA LEU A 41 8.22 -6.68 4.71
C LEU A 41 8.38 -7.16 3.27
N LEU A 42 8.75 -6.26 2.35
CA LEU A 42 8.99 -6.62 0.96
C LEU A 42 10.10 -7.68 0.86
N ALA A 43 11.22 -7.47 1.54
CA ALA A 43 12.33 -8.43 1.54
C ALA A 43 11.87 -9.83 2.00
N ARG A 44 11.08 -9.91 3.08
CA ARG A 44 10.51 -11.17 3.58
C ARG A 44 9.64 -11.84 2.52
N SER A 45 8.77 -11.09 1.86
CA SER A 45 7.89 -11.61 0.80
C SER A 45 8.65 -12.08 -0.46
N TYR A 46 9.86 -11.59 -0.72
CA TYR A 46 10.70 -12.12 -1.81
C TYR A 46 11.45 -13.40 -1.42
N GLN A 47 11.91 -13.47 -0.17
CA GLN A 47 12.87 -14.49 0.28
C GLN A 47 12.18 -15.77 0.79
N ASP A 48 10.96 -15.66 1.32
CA ASP A 48 10.27 -16.78 1.95
C ASP A 48 8.98 -17.15 1.18
N PRO A 49 8.89 -18.37 0.60
CA PRO A 49 7.71 -18.85 -0.10
C PRO A 49 6.40 -18.77 0.70
N ALA A 50 6.46 -18.81 2.03
CA ALA A 50 5.28 -18.68 2.89
C ALA A 50 4.67 -17.25 2.88
N TYR A 51 5.40 -16.26 2.37
CA TYR A 51 5.01 -14.85 2.33
C TYR A 51 4.85 -14.31 0.90
N GLN A 52 5.26 -15.07 -0.12
CA GLN A 52 5.25 -14.62 -1.52
C GLN A 52 3.85 -14.30 -2.05
N HIS A 53 2.82 -15.03 -1.62
CA HIS A 53 1.47 -14.87 -2.16
C HIS A 53 0.80 -13.56 -1.81
N VAL A 54 1.25 -12.88 -0.75
CA VAL A 54 0.72 -11.58 -0.31
C VAL A 54 1.56 -10.40 -0.79
N HIS A 55 2.61 -10.63 -1.59
CA HIS A 55 3.54 -9.60 -2.03
C HIS A 55 2.84 -8.38 -2.63
N GLN A 56 1.93 -8.59 -3.59
CA GLN A 56 1.25 -7.47 -4.23
C GLN A 56 0.36 -6.70 -3.24
N LEU A 57 -0.30 -7.39 -2.30
CA LEU A 57 -1.14 -6.73 -1.30
C LEU A 57 -0.32 -5.77 -0.42
N ILE A 58 0.93 -6.11 -0.09
CA ILE A 58 1.87 -5.23 0.63
C ILE A 58 2.14 -3.96 -0.20
N VAL A 59 2.49 -4.14 -1.48
CA VAL A 59 2.80 -3.04 -2.40
C VAL A 59 1.60 -2.12 -2.55
N ASP A 60 0.42 -2.68 -2.82
CA ASP A 60 -0.78 -1.90 -3.13
C ASP A 60 -1.29 -1.14 -1.90
N ALA A 61 -1.34 -1.78 -0.73
CA ALA A 61 -1.74 -1.13 0.51
C ALA A 61 -0.76 0.00 0.88
N TYR A 62 0.55 -0.22 0.76
CA TYR A 62 1.54 0.79 1.09
C TYR A 62 1.45 2.03 0.17
N ASN A 63 1.42 1.82 -1.15
CA ASN A 63 1.39 2.91 -2.12
C ASN A 63 0.08 3.72 -2.03
N THR A 64 -1.05 3.06 -1.74
CA THR A 64 -2.35 3.74 -1.61
C THR A 64 -2.58 4.37 -0.24
N GLN A 65 -1.77 4.01 0.77
CA GLN A 65 -1.68 4.73 2.04
C GLN A 65 -0.70 5.92 1.98
N HIS A 66 0.22 5.94 1.02
CA HIS A 66 1.21 7.00 0.83
C HIS A 66 1.14 7.66 -0.56
N PRO A 67 -0.05 8.06 -1.07
CA PRO A 67 -0.15 8.65 -2.39
C PRO A 67 0.65 9.96 -2.46
N GLU A 68 1.35 10.19 -3.57
CA GLU A 68 2.14 11.38 -3.79
C GLU A 68 1.76 12.10 -5.09
N GLY A 69 1.84 13.43 -5.11
CA GLY A 69 1.85 14.18 -6.35
C GLY A 69 0.57 14.15 -7.19
N THR A 70 0.65 14.81 -8.33
CA THR A 70 -0.44 14.97 -9.31
C THR A 70 0.07 14.77 -10.74
N ASP A 71 1.30 14.30 -10.91
CA ASP A 71 1.84 13.99 -12.24
C ASP A 71 1.33 12.62 -12.72
N ASN A 72 1.35 12.41 -14.04
CA ASN A 72 0.77 11.21 -14.66
C ASN A 72 1.37 9.90 -14.14
N ARG A 73 2.67 9.87 -13.82
CA ARG A 73 3.32 8.66 -13.33
C ARG A 73 2.77 8.29 -11.97
N THR A 74 2.62 9.27 -11.08
CA THR A 74 2.15 9.00 -9.73
C THR A 74 0.64 8.74 -9.68
N ILE A 75 -0.15 9.42 -10.50
CA ILE A 75 -1.57 9.11 -10.72
C ILE A 75 -1.73 7.65 -11.17
N GLN A 76 -0.95 7.21 -12.16
CA GLN A 76 -0.99 5.84 -12.65
C GLN A 76 -0.60 4.84 -11.56
N GLY A 77 0.48 5.10 -10.82
CA GLY A 77 0.97 4.21 -9.75
C GLY A 77 -0.09 3.99 -8.65
N VAL A 78 -0.70 5.07 -8.16
CA VAL A 78 -1.79 4.97 -7.18
C VAL A 78 -3.03 4.31 -7.78
N GLY A 79 -3.37 4.67 -9.03
CA GLY A 79 -4.54 4.14 -9.74
C GLY A 79 -4.48 2.62 -9.93
N VAL A 80 -3.35 2.06 -10.38
CA VAL A 80 -3.21 0.60 -10.53
C VAL A 80 -3.34 -0.12 -9.19
N CYS A 81 -2.73 0.41 -8.13
CA CYS A 81 -2.79 -0.16 -6.80
C CYS A 81 -4.23 -0.13 -6.23
N LEU A 82 -4.98 0.96 -6.45
CA LEU A 82 -6.38 1.05 -6.04
C LEU A 82 -7.28 0.06 -6.79
N MET A 83 -7.05 -0.12 -8.10
CA MET A 83 -7.81 -1.08 -8.89
C MET A 83 -7.53 -2.52 -8.43
N THR A 84 -6.27 -2.90 -8.20
CA THR A 84 -5.96 -4.24 -7.70
C THR A 84 -6.44 -4.46 -6.27
N LEU A 85 -6.33 -3.47 -5.38
CA LEU A 85 -6.87 -3.56 -4.02
C LEU A 85 -8.41 -3.78 -4.03
N CYS A 86 -9.13 -3.08 -4.91
CA CYS A 86 -10.55 -3.32 -5.15
C CYS A 86 -10.82 -4.76 -5.61
N LEU A 87 -10.08 -5.24 -6.62
CA LEU A 87 -10.24 -6.61 -7.15
C LEU A 87 -9.95 -7.70 -6.11
N PHE A 88 -8.94 -7.50 -5.26
CA PHE A 88 -8.60 -8.44 -4.19
C PHE A 88 -9.69 -8.50 -3.13
N LEU A 89 -10.21 -7.33 -2.71
CA LEU A 89 -11.13 -7.23 -1.57
C LEU A 89 -12.60 -7.44 -1.94
N GLU A 90 -13.03 -7.01 -3.12
CA GLU A 90 -14.43 -7.08 -3.54
C GLU A 90 -14.72 -8.28 -4.45
N ASN A 91 -13.73 -8.69 -5.25
CA ASN A 91 -13.91 -9.74 -6.27
C ASN A 91 -13.14 -11.03 -5.96
N GLY A 92 -12.40 -11.06 -4.85
CA GLY A 92 -11.65 -12.25 -4.40
C GLY A 92 -10.51 -12.65 -5.34
N VAL A 93 -9.99 -11.71 -6.13
CA VAL A 93 -8.83 -11.97 -6.99
C VAL A 93 -7.61 -12.28 -6.11
N ASP A 94 -6.89 -13.34 -6.45
CA ASP A 94 -5.66 -13.72 -5.76
C ASP A 94 -4.58 -12.61 -5.97
N PRO A 95 -3.96 -12.07 -4.90
CA PRO A 95 -2.89 -11.08 -5.04
C PRO A 95 -1.72 -11.50 -5.93
N ARG A 96 -1.51 -12.81 -6.16
CA ARG A 96 -0.55 -13.33 -7.13
C ARG A 96 -0.82 -12.87 -8.57
N GLU A 97 -2.05 -12.50 -8.91
CA GLU A 97 -2.43 -11.94 -10.22
C GLU A 97 -2.01 -10.47 -10.38
N GLY A 98 -1.64 -9.82 -9.27
CA GLY A 98 -1.25 -8.43 -9.18
C GLY A 98 -0.30 -7.92 -10.26
N PRO A 99 0.90 -8.52 -10.43
CA PRO A 99 1.86 -8.08 -11.44
C PRO A 99 1.31 -8.15 -12.87
N ARG A 100 0.52 -9.18 -13.18
CA ARG A 100 -0.13 -9.32 -14.50
C ARG A 100 -1.19 -8.24 -14.71
N LEU A 101 -1.98 -7.94 -13.68
CA LEU A 101 -3.00 -6.90 -13.70
C LEU A 101 -2.38 -5.50 -13.82
N HIS A 102 -1.38 -5.16 -13.01
CA HIS A 102 -0.65 -3.88 -13.11
C HIS A 102 -0.10 -3.69 -14.52
N LYS A 103 0.56 -4.70 -15.08
CA LYS A 103 1.07 -4.65 -16.46
C LYS A 103 -0.06 -4.34 -17.46
N ALA A 104 -1.19 -5.03 -17.39
CA ALA A 104 -2.31 -4.79 -18.29
C ALA A 104 -2.92 -3.37 -18.12
N MET A 105 -3.10 -2.92 -16.89
CA MET A 105 -3.71 -1.62 -16.56
C MET A 105 -2.85 -0.43 -17.03
N THR A 106 -1.52 -0.59 -17.06
CA THR A 106 -0.61 0.45 -17.57
C THR A 106 -0.54 0.55 -19.10
N GLN A 107 -1.02 -0.46 -19.84
CA GLN A 107 -1.03 -0.42 -21.31
C GLN A 107 -2.09 0.51 -21.88
N ASN A 108 -3.23 0.64 -21.18
CA ASN A 108 -4.33 1.52 -21.56
C ASN A 108 -4.76 2.32 -20.33
N PRO A 109 -4.01 3.37 -19.95
CA PRO A 109 -4.27 4.10 -18.72
C PRO A 109 -5.60 4.86 -18.79
N VAL A 110 -6.45 4.64 -17.79
CA VAL A 110 -7.77 5.30 -17.63
C VAL A 110 -7.82 6.22 -16.41
N PHE A 111 -6.68 6.40 -15.75
CA PHE A 111 -6.57 7.04 -14.45
C PHE A 111 -6.73 8.55 -14.52
N THR A 112 -7.42 9.10 -13.53
CA THR A 112 -7.43 10.53 -13.24
C THR A 112 -6.98 10.74 -11.80
N TRP A 113 -6.49 11.94 -11.49
CA TRP A 113 -6.07 12.25 -10.14
C TRP A 113 -7.27 12.20 -9.18
N LEU A 114 -7.14 11.38 -8.13
CA LEU A 114 -8.10 11.31 -7.04
C LEU A 114 -7.51 12.01 -5.82
N LYS A 115 -8.27 12.94 -5.26
CA LYS A 115 -7.88 13.60 -4.01
C LYS A 115 -7.76 12.55 -2.88
N PRO A 116 -6.58 12.33 -2.30
CA PRO A 116 -6.43 11.32 -1.25
C PRO A 116 -7.37 11.59 -0.06
N PRO A 117 -7.99 10.55 0.53
CA PRO A 117 -8.75 10.68 1.77
C PRO A 117 -7.80 10.88 2.97
N ARG A 118 -8.36 10.95 4.19
CA ARG A 118 -7.56 10.92 5.41
C ARG A 118 -7.05 9.49 5.63
N LEU A 119 -5.72 9.31 5.59
CA LEU A 119 -5.06 8.01 5.71
C LEU A 119 -4.35 7.80 7.06
N HIS A 120 -4.38 8.80 7.94
CA HIS A 120 -3.83 8.73 9.29
C HIS A 120 -4.79 8.01 10.24
N GLY A 121 -4.21 7.27 11.19
CA GLY A 121 -4.95 6.52 12.22
C GLY A 121 -5.51 5.17 11.74
N LEU A 122 -5.16 4.75 10.52
CA LEU A 122 -5.34 3.39 10.06
C LEU A 122 -4.19 2.51 10.57
N MET A 123 -4.32 1.20 10.45
CA MET A 123 -3.16 0.30 10.54
C MET A 123 -2.05 0.77 9.60
N THR A 124 -0.82 0.50 10.01
CA THR A 124 0.40 0.86 9.29
C THR A 124 1.26 -0.37 9.13
N VAL A 125 2.37 -0.21 8.40
CA VAL A 125 3.39 -1.25 8.28
C VAL A 125 3.96 -1.70 9.64
N ALA A 126 3.95 -0.84 10.66
CA ALA A 126 4.39 -1.18 12.01
C ALA A 126 3.52 -2.27 12.65
N ASP A 127 2.21 -2.29 12.37
CA ASP A 127 1.32 -3.31 12.91
C ASP A 127 1.61 -4.68 12.30
N ILE A 128 1.98 -4.71 11.02
CA ILE A 128 2.23 -5.96 10.29
C ILE A 128 3.53 -6.64 10.73
N VAL A 129 4.58 -5.86 11.02
CA VAL A 129 5.87 -6.42 11.46
C VAL A 129 5.79 -7.09 12.84
N THR A 130 4.71 -6.87 13.60
CA THR A 130 4.47 -7.57 14.87
C THR A 130 4.06 -9.03 14.69
N ALA A 131 3.69 -9.44 13.47
CA ALA A 131 3.25 -10.80 13.17
C ALA A 131 4.31 -11.85 13.52
N THR A 132 3.89 -12.86 14.27
CA THR A 132 4.77 -13.94 14.76
C THR A 132 4.89 -15.11 13.78
N ASP A 133 3.92 -15.29 12.89
CA ASP A 133 3.88 -16.37 11.91
C ASP A 133 3.27 -15.93 10.56
N PRO A 134 3.36 -16.76 9.49
CA PRO A 134 2.82 -16.42 8.17
C PRO A 134 1.30 -16.19 8.14
N ARG A 135 0.52 -16.92 8.95
CA ARG A 135 -0.94 -16.80 8.98
C ARG A 135 -1.37 -15.49 9.64
N GLU A 136 -0.73 -15.13 10.75
CA GLU A 136 -0.96 -13.85 11.41
C GLU A 136 -0.56 -12.68 10.50
N HIS A 137 0.57 -12.80 9.82
CA HIS A 137 1.04 -11.80 8.86
C HIS A 137 0.02 -11.57 7.73
N GLU A 138 -0.46 -12.66 7.11
CA GLU A 138 -1.50 -12.58 6.10
C GLU A 138 -2.79 -11.94 6.63
N ARG A 139 -3.26 -12.34 7.82
CA ARG A 139 -4.46 -11.78 8.44
C ARG A 139 -4.34 -10.27 8.65
N LEU A 140 -3.20 -9.81 9.18
CA LEU A 140 -2.93 -8.40 9.43
C LEU A 140 -2.81 -7.60 8.12
N LEU A 141 -2.19 -8.17 7.07
CA LEU A 141 -2.12 -7.53 5.76
C LEU A 141 -3.49 -7.34 5.13
N TRP A 142 -4.36 -8.36 5.19
CA TRP A 142 -5.72 -8.24 4.69
C TRP A 142 -6.53 -7.20 5.48
N GLU A 143 -6.30 -7.09 6.80
CA GLU A 143 -6.95 -6.05 7.60
C GLU A 143 -6.45 -4.64 7.24
N TRP A 144 -5.14 -4.47 7.09
CA TRP A 144 -4.57 -3.20 6.65
C TRP A 144 -5.07 -2.80 5.24
N GLY A 145 -5.05 -3.74 4.29
CA GLY A 145 -5.61 -3.54 2.96
C GLY A 145 -7.08 -3.14 2.98
N ARG A 146 -7.90 -3.80 3.82
CA ARG A 146 -9.32 -3.43 4.03
C ARG A 146 -9.46 -2.00 4.55
N GLN A 147 -8.74 -1.61 5.58
CA GLN A 147 -8.83 -0.27 6.17
C GLN A 147 -8.41 0.81 5.16
N VAL A 148 -7.32 0.59 4.43
CA VAL A 148 -6.88 1.49 3.37
C VAL A 148 -7.96 1.59 2.29
N TRP A 149 -8.47 0.47 1.78
CA TRP A 149 -9.55 0.48 0.80
C TRP A 149 -10.79 1.22 1.28
N GLN A 150 -11.21 1.00 2.53
CA GLN A 150 -12.36 1.68 3.13
C GLN A 150 -12.15 3.20 3.24
N ALA A 151 -10.93 3.65 3.55
CA ALA A 151 -10.63 5.08 3.57
C ALA A 151 -10.83 5.72 2.18
N TRP A 152 -10.59 4.96 1.10
CA TRP A 152 -10.83 5.37 -0.28
C TRP A 152 -12.31 5.30 -0.72
N ALA A 153 -13.26 5.01 0.18
CA ALA A 153 -14.70 4.95 -0.09
C ALA A 153 -15.27 6.11 -0.94
N PRO A 154 -14.86 7.39 -0.73
CA PRO A 154 -15.34 8.50 -1.56
C PRO A 154 -15.07 8.34 -3.06
N HIS A 155 -14.09 7.50 -3.44
CA HIS A 155 -13.66 7.28 -4.83
C HIS A 155 -13.97 5.88 -5.36
N HIS A 156 -14.60 5.00 -4.57
CA HIS A 156 -14.90 3.62 -4.99
C HIS A 156 -15.66 3.56 -6.31
N HIS A 157 -16.60 4.49 -6.52
CA HIS A 157 -17.35 4.55 -7.78
C HIS A 157 -16.43 4.74 -8.99
N GLU A 158 -15.52 5.71 -8.95
CA GLU A 158 -14.58 6.00 -10.04
C GLU A 158 -13.61 4.83 -10.26
N ILE A 159 -13.10 4.24 -9.18
CA ILE A 159 -12.16 3.11 -9.24
C ILE A 159 -12.83 1.88 -9.88
N ARG A 160 -14.08 1.58 -9.51
CA ARG A 160 -14.88 0.51 -10.15
C ARG A 160 -15.20 0.82 -11.62
N GLN A 161 -15.40 2.09 -11.99
CA GLN A 161 -15.55 2.48 -13.38
C GLN A 161 -14.27 2.21 -14.19
N TRP A 162 -13.08 2.47 -13.65
CA TRP A 162 -11.82 2.14 -14.30
C TRP A 162 -11.67 0.64 -14.55
N ILE A 163 -12.04 -0.18 -13.56
CA ILE A 163 -12.06 -1.65 -13.67
C ILE A 163 -12.99 -2.08 -14.81
N THR A 164 -14.21 -1.55 -14.84
CA THR A 164 -15.22 -1.86 -15.85
C THR A 164 -14.77 -1.45 -17.26
N ARG A 165 -14.27 -0.22 -17.43
CA ARG A 165 -13.78 0.29 -18.73
C ARG A 165 -12.57 -0.50 -19.25
N GLY A 166 -11.73 -0.99 -18.34
CA GLY A 166 -10.58 -1.83 -18.66
C GLY A 166 -10.92 -3.30 -18.93
N GLY A 167 -12.17 -3.72 -18.73
CA GLY A 167 -12.59 -5.11 -18.91
C GLY A 167 -12.03 -6.08 -17.86
N TYR A 168 -11.62 -5.56 -16.70
CA TYR A 168 -11.18 -6.36 -15.56
C TYR A 168 -12.44 -6.78 -14.78
N ARG A 169 -12.64 -8.08 -14.54
CA ARG A 169 -13.91 -8.61 -14.02
C ARG A 169 -14.26 -8.05 -12.64
N THR A 170 -15.53 -7.70 -12.46
CA THR A 170 -16.22 -7.68 -11.15
C THR A 170 -16.93 -8.99 -10.89
#